data_AF-A0A359CUK2-F1
#
_entry.id   AF-A0A359CUK2-F1
#
_cell.length_a   1.000
_cell.length_b   1.000
_cell.length_c   1.000
_cell.angle_alpha   90.00
_cell.angle_beta   90.00
_cell.angle_gamma   90.00
#
_symmetry.space_group_name_H-M   'P 1'
#
loop_
_entity.id
_entity.type
_entity.pdbx_description
1 polymer ?
#
loop_
_entity_poly.entity_id
_entity_poly.type
_entity_poly.pdbx_seq_one_letter_code
_entity_poly.pdbx_strand_id
1 'polypeptide(L)'
;MNFLKFILPSLFVFLSFSSFAQLTLAEKQILDKYFASDYPLMKFSETMDETMRDYSFKAAVYCKNHPPFPKLLNNGFSQDDVENYNKKVNEWVRTHGHQYPAFIEYHKYGKTGRTLEDDINAYENAKEEWIKSHPAEFKEMESIIKKMESKYFIPAILPDDFPVFIDTGNEMRDLEKYDEEVGKWKKRNKGYENINIFRVSYSKLKN
;
A
#
# COMPACT_ATOMS: atom_id res chain seq x y z
N MET A 1 -13.83 21.11 13.55
CA MET A 1 -14.11 20.02 12.59
C MET A 1 -12.81 19.74 11.85
N ASN A 2 -12.05 18.77 12.34
CA ASN A 2 -10.79 18.38 11.73
C ASN A 2 -11.10 17.48 10.53
N PHE A 3 -10.93 18.03 9.33
CA PHE A 3 -10.86 17.27 8.09
C PHE A 3 -9.62 16.37 8.16
N LEU A 4 -9.80 15.14 8.67
CA LEU A 4 -8.76 14.12 8.55
C LEU A 4 -8.57 13.85 7.06
N LYS A 5 -7.36 14.18 6.60
CA LYS A 5 -6.80 13.80 5.31
C LYS A 5 -6.72 12.28 5.25
N PHE A 6 -7.81 11.59 4.93
CA PHE A 6 -7.73 10.22 4.46
C PHE A 6 -7.26 10.25 3.01
N ILE A 7 -5.95 10.49 2.86
CA ILE A 7 -5.23 9.93 1.72
C ILE A 7 -5.25 8.43 2.02
N LEU A 8 -6.25 7.71 1.48
CA LEU A 8 -6.13 6.27 1.22
C LEU A 8 -4.69 5.98 0.77
N PRO A 9 -4.11 4.81 1.05
CA PRO A 9 -2.82 4.40 0.53
C PRO A 9 -2.88 4.16 -0.99
N SER A 10 -3.16 5.20 -1.77
CA SER A 10 -3.06 5.27 -3.21
C SER A 10 -1.60 5.24 -3.70
N LEU A 11 -0.64 5.14 -2.77
CA LEU A 11 0.77 4.97 -3.07
C LEU A 11 1.29 3.52 -2.91
N PHE A 12 0.45 2.55 -2.53
CA PHE A 12 0.77 1.14 -2.82
C PHE A 12 0.13 0.77 -4.14
N VAL A 13 0.73 1.32 -5.20
CA VAL A 13 0.67 0.69 -6.51
C VAL A 13 1.06 -0.76 -6.29
N PHE A 14 0.12 -1.68 -6.50
CA PHE A 14 0.42 -3.07 -6.81
C PHE A 14 1.40 -3.02 -7.98
N LEU A 15 2.70 -2.95 -7.70
CA LEU A 15 3.74 -3.05 -8.71
C LEU A 15 3.73 -4.50 -9.16
N SER A 16 2.83 -4.83 -10.07
CA SER A 16 2.87 -6.10 -10.77
C SER A 16 4.24 -6.23 -11.44
N PHE A 17 4.87 -7.40 -11.38
CA PHE A 17 6.26 -7.63 -11.82
C PHE A 17 6.56 -7.13 -13.25
N SER A 18 5.55 -6.98 -14.11
CA SER A 18 5.67 -6.38 -15.44
C SER A 18 6.29 -4.97 -15.40
N SER A 19 6.03 -4.18 -14.35
CA SER A 19 6.61 -2.84 -14.17
C SER A 19 8.02 -2.89 -13.57
N PHE A 20 8.33 -3.91 -12.76
CA PHE A 20 9.67 -4.12 -12.19
C PHE A 20 10.70 -4.61 -13.21
N ALA A 21 10.26 -5.36 -14.24
CA ALA A 21 11.13 -5.83 -15.31
C ALA A 21 11.78 -4.70 -16.12
N GLN A 22 11.25 -3.48 -16.02
CA GLN A 22 11.77 -2.31 -16.74
C GLN A 22 12.66 -1.41 -15.88
N LEU A 23 12.76 -1.67 -14.55
CA LEU A 23 13.68 -0.93 -13.70
C LEU A 23 15.13 -1.14 -14.12
N THR A 24 15.88 -0.05 -14.10
CA THR A 24 17.33 -0.14 -14.16
C THR A 24 17.85 -0.88 -12.93
N LEU A 25 19.00 -1.54 -13.05
CA LEU A 25 19.66 -2.20 -11.93
C LEU A 25 19.87 -1.24 -10.75
N ALA A 26 20.20 0.02 -11.04
CA ALA A 26 20.37 1.07 -10.03
C ALA A 26 19.07 1.36 -9.28
N GLU A 27 17.93 1.51 -9.98
CA GLU A 27 16.62 1.72 -9.33
C GLU A 27 16.23 0.54 -8.45
N LYS A 28 16.50 -0.69 -8.91
CA LYS A 28 16.26 -1.89 -8.11
C LYS A 28 17.12 -1.93 -6.84
N GLN A 29 18.41 -1.63 -6.96
CA GLN A 29 19.32 -1.59 -5.82
C GLN A 29 18.90 -0.56 -4.76
N ILE A 30 18.35 0.58 -5.19
CA ILE A 30 17.86 1.58 -4.25
C ILE A 30 16.57 1.11 -3.56
N LEU A 31 15.64 0.46 -4.26
CA LEU A 31 14.46 -0.12 -3.61
C LEU A 31 14.85 -1.26 -2.65
N ASP A 32 15.76 -2.15 -3.05
CA ASP A 32 16.28 -3.24 -2.21
C ASP A 32 16.97 -2.74 -0.94
N LYS A 33 17.44 -1.47 -0.90
CA LYS A 33 17.96 -0.82 0.32
C LYS A 33 16.88 -0.54 1.35
N TYR A 34 15.65 -0.25 0.90
CA TYR A 34 14.57 0.25 1.76
C TYR A 34 13.60 -0.84 2.18
N PHE A 35 13.43 -1.91 1.40
CA PHE A 35 12.50 -2.99 1.72
C PHE A 35 13.21 -4.18 2.38
N ALA A 36 12.49 -4.91 3.22
CA ALA A 36 12.98 -6.14 3.80
C ALA A 36 13.26 -7.19 2.72
N SER A 37 14.45 -7.82 2.77
CA SER A 37 14.83 -8.84 1.78
C SER A 37 13.93 -10.07 1.82
N ASP A 38 13.27 -10.31 2.95
CA ASP A 38 12.32 -11.39 3.17
C ASP A 38 10.86 -10.93 3.09
N TYR A 39 10.60 -9.68 2.69
CA TYR A 39 9.26 -9.21 2.42
C TYR A 39 8.58 -10.10 1.36
N PRO A 40 7.33 -10.56 1.57
CA PRO A 40 6.59 -11.35 0.59
C PRO A 40 6.28 -10.53 -0.67
N LEU A 41 7.19 -10.53 -1.63
CA LEU A 41 6.89 -10.02 -2.96
C LEU A 41 6.05 -11.02 -3.73
N MET A 42 4.92 -10.57 -4.27
CA MET A 42 4.06 -11.36 -5.14
C MET A 42 4.83 -11.72 -6.42
N LYS A 43 5.17 -13.00 -6.59
CA LYS A 43 5.82 -13.51 -7.81
C LYS A 43 4.74 -14.08 -8.73
N PHE A 44 4.57 -13.45 -9.89
CA PHE A 44 3.62 -13.92 -10.88
C PHE A 44 4.10 -15.26 -11.45
N SER A 45 3.23 -16.25 -11.36
CA SER A 45 3.38 -17.56 -12.00
C SER A 45 2.43 -17.66 -13.19
N GLU A 46 2.36 -18.82 -13.83
CA GLU A 46 1.44 -19.06 -14.95
C GLU A 46 -0.04 -18.90 -14.53
N THR A 47 -0.35 -19.09 -13.24
CA THR A 47 -1.70 -18.97 -12.70
C THR A 47 -1.80 -17.97 -11.54
N MET A 48 -2.98 -17.34 -11.40
CA MET A 48 -3.25 -16.45 -10.27
C MET A 48 -3.28 -17.24 -8.95
N ASP A 49 -3.79 -18.47 -8.96
CA ASP A 49 -3.91 -19.28 -7.75
C ASP A 49 -2.55 -19.65 -7.15
N GLU A 50 -1.58 -20.03 -7.98
CA GLU A 50 -0.21 -20.31 -7.53
C GLU A 50 0.48 -19.04 -7.02
N THR A 51 0.29 -17.92 -7.71
CA THR A 51 0.80 -16.60 -7.32
C THR A 51 0.28 -16.21 -5.93
N MET A 52 -1.03 -16.36 -5.70
CA MET A 52 -1.67 -16.03 -4.43
C MET A 52 -1.30 -17.01 -3.31
N ARG A 53 -1.13 -18.30 -3.62
CA ARG A 53 -0.69 -19.32 -2.66
C ARG A 53 0.73 -19.06 -2.17
N ASP A 54 1.66 -18.80 -3.10
CA ASP A 54 3.06 -18.48 -2.78
C ASP A 54 3.16 -17.20 -1.93
N TYR A 55 2.44 -16.14 -2.34
CA TYR A 55 2.36 -14.91 -1.56
C TYR A 55 1.81 -15.16 -0.15
N SER A 56 0.69 -15.88 -0.03
CA SER A 56 0.06 -16.16 1.27
C SER A 56 0.97 -16.94 2.19
N PHE A 57 1.70 -17.93 1.67
CA PHE A 57 2.68 -18.69 2.44
C PHE A 57 3.81 -17.80 2.95
N LYS A 58 4.41 -16.97 2.07
CA LYS A 58 5.48 -16.05 2.45
C LYS A 58 5.02 -15.00 3.44
N ALA A 59 3.83 -14.43 3.25
CA ALA A 59 3.23 -13.49 4.19
C ALA A 59 3.03 -14.14 5.57
N ALA A 60 2.53 -15.37 5.62
CA ALA A 60 2.39 -16.10 6.88
C ALA A 60 3.73 -16.36 7.58
N VAL A 61 4.82 -16.60 6.84
CA VAL A 61 6.18 -16.72 7.41
C VAL A 61 6.68 -15.37 7.90
N TYR A 62 6.53 -14.32 7.09
CA TYR A 62 6.95 -12.95 7.43
C TYR A 62 6.29 -12.47 8.73
N CYS A 63 4.98 -12.67 8.87
CA CYS A 63 4.21 -12.32 10.08
C CYS A 63 4.73 -12.93 11.38
N LYS A 64 5.42 -14.08 11.32
CA LYS A 64 5.97 -14.72 12.53
C LYS A 64 7.17 -13.98 13.10
N ASN A 65 7.93 -13.31 12.23
CA ASN A 65 9.18 -12.64 12.59
C ASN A 65 9.06 -11.11 12.58
N HIS A 66 8.01 -10.58 11.96
CA HIS A 66 7.73 -9.15 11.85
C HIS A 66 6.40 -8.85 12.53
N PRO A 67 6.39 -8.46 13.82
CA PRO A 67 5.15 -8.10 14.48
C PRO A 67 4.57 -6.82 13.85
N PRO A 68 3.23 -6.68 13.81
CA PRO A 68 2.61 -5.46 13.35
C PRO A 68 2.99 -4.28 14.25
N PHE A 69 2.85 -3.08 13.71
CA PHE A 69 3.01 -1.87 14.50
C PHE A 69 2.09 -1.88 15.73
N PRO A 70 2.58 -1.44 16.91
CA PRO A 70 1.79 -1.42 18.14
C PRO A 70 0.46 -0.69 17.97
N LYS A 71 -0.57 -1.17 18.66
CA LYS A 71 -1.88 -0.51 18.75
C LYS A 71 -2.01 0.13 20.13
N LEU A 72 -2.42 1.39 20.18
CA LEU A 72 -2.78 2.04 21.43
C LEU A 72 -4.03 1.34 21.98
N LEU A 73 -3.91 0.81 23.20
CA LEU A 73 -5.05 0.28 23.94
C LEU A 73 -5.74 1.46 24.65
N ASN A 74 -7.05 1.37 24.82
CA ASN A 74 -7.81 2.32 25.62
C ASN A 74 -8.55 1.51 26.69
N ASN A 75 -7.83 1.17 27.76
CA ASN A 75 -8.36 0.37 28.87
C ASN A 75 -8.97 1.25 29.99
N GLY A 76 -9.06 2.56 29.77
CA GLY A 76 -9.51 3.54 30.77
C GLY A 76 -8.40 4.23 31.55
N PHE A 77 -7.13 3.82 31.39
CA PHE A 77 -5.95 4.44 32.01
C PHE A 77 -5.10 5.17 30.97
N SER A 78 -5.56 6.35 30.54
CA SER A 78 -5.01 7.04 29.36
C SER A 78 -3.51 7.34 29.43
N GLN A 79 -2.97 7.66 30.61
CA GLN A 79 -1.55 7.98 30.74
C GLN A 79 -0.66 6.73 30.63
N ASP A 80 -0.98 5.67 31.37
CA ASP A 80 -0.22 4.41 31.34
C ASP A 80 -0.31 3.74 29.97
N ASP A 81 -1.48 3.82 29.31
CA ASP A 81 -1.69 3.31 27.96
C ASP A 81 -0.78 4.03 26.95
N VAL A 82 -0.69 5.36 27.03
CA VAL A 82 0.17 6.17 26.17
C VAL A 82 1.65 5.88 26.44
N GLU A 83 2.06 5.77 27.70
CA GLU A 83 3.45 5.47 28.05
C GLU A 83 3.86 4.07 27.55
N ASN A 84 3.02 3.06 27.80
CA ASN A 84 3.26 1.69 27.32
C ASN A 84 3.25 1.62 25.79
N TYR A 85 2.34 2.34 25.13
CA TYR A 85 2.31 2.45 23.68
C TYR A 85 3.60 3.04 23.13
N ASN A 86 4.04 4.18 23.67
CA ASN A 86 5.29 4.84 23.24
C ASN A 86 6.51 3.94 23.45
N LYS A 87 6.56 3.20 24.56
CA LYS A 87 7.62 2.20 24.81
C LYS A 87 7.65 1.14 23.71
N LYS A 88 6.50 0.57 23.36
CA LYS A 88 6.38 -0.44 22.29
C LYS A 88 6.71 0.13 20.92
N VAL A 89 6.29 1.36 20.63
CA VAL A 89 6.62 2.05 19.37
C VAL A 89 8.14 2.23 19.26
N ASN A 90 8.80 2.73 20.30
CA ASN A 90 10.24 2.91 20.31
C ASN A 90 10.99 1.58 20.13
N GLU A 91 10.54 0.51 20.78
CA GLU A 91 11.11 -0.82 20.61
C GLU A 91 10.91 -1.35 19.17
N TRP A 92 9.72 -1.14 18.61
CA TRP A 92 9.41 -1.54 17.23
C TRP A 92 10.28 -0.78 16.24
N VAL A 93 10.41 0.54 16.36
CA VAL A 93 11.26 1.38 15.49
C VAL A 93 12.73 0.99 15.62
N ARG A 94 13.21 0.71 16.83
CA ARG A 94 14.59 0.25 17.04
C ARG A 94 14.88 -1.08 16.34
N THR A 95 13.90 -1.97 16.28
CA THR A 95 14.08 -3.34 15.76
C THR A 95 13.80 -3.43 14.25
N HIS A 96 12.77 -2.73 13.76
CA HIS A 96 12.24 -2.83 12.39
C HIS A 96 12.33 -1.52 11.60
N GLY A 97 12.65 -0.39 12.25
CA GLY A 97 12.66 0.92 11.61
C GLY A 97 13.78 1.15 10.61
N HIS A 98 14.70 0.21 10.44
CA HIS A 98 15.75 0.28 9.41
C HIS A 98 15.20 0.04 7.99
N GLN A 99 13.98 -0.46 7.86
CA GLN A 99 13.30 -0.73 6.60
C GLN A 99 11.97 0.02 6.53
N TYR A 100 11.61 0.41 5.32
CA TYR A 100 10.31 1.01 5.05
C TYR A 100 9.20 -0.01 5.36
N PRO A 101 8.19 0.37 6.17
CA PRO A 101 7.12 -0.54 6.55
C PRO A 101 6.36 -1.03 5.32
N ALA A 102 5.98 -2.29 5.34
CA ALA A 102 5.20 -2.88 4.28
C ALA A 102 3.82 -3.30 4.77
N PHE A 103 2.81 -3.15 3.91
CA PHE A 103 1.45 -3.55 4.26
C PHE A 103 1.35 -5.08 4.27
N ILE A 104 0.81 -5.61 5.36
CA ILE A 104 0.59 -7.04 5.59
C ILE A 104 -0.76 -7.20 6.30
N GLU A 105 -1.56 -8.13 5.81
CA GLU A 105 -2.88 -8.46 6.37
C GLU A 105 -2.75 -9.44 7.55
N TYR A 106 -2.17 -8.99 8.67
CA TYR A 106 -1.98 -9.80 9.87
C TYR A 106 -3.25 -10.47 10.40
N HIS A 107 -4.43 -9.88 10.16
CA HIS A 107 -5.72 -10.50 10.51
C HIS A 107 -5.95 -11.86 9.82
N LYS A 108 -5.33 -12.10 8.66
CA LYS A 108 -5.40 -13.39 7.94
C LYS A 108 -4.42 -14.42 8.48
N TYR A 109 -3.35 -13.98 9.15
CA TYR A 109 -2.20 -14.82 9.50
C TYR A 109 -1.97 -14.83 11.02
N GLY A 110 -2.80 -15.60 11.74
CA GLY A 110 -2.65 -15.85 13.17
C GLY A 110 -3.92 -15.60 14.00
N LYS A 111 -3.87 -15.91 15.30
CA LYS A 111 -4.94 -15.59 16.26
C LYS A 111 -4.67 -14.24 16.92
N THR A 112 -4.67 -13.17 16.12
CA THR A 112 -4.34 -11.82 16.60
C THR A 112 -5.56 -11.08 17.15
N GLY A 113 -6.78 -11.51 16.80
CA GLY A 113 -8.02 -10.77 17.11
C GLY A 113 -8.12 -9.43 16.37
N ARG A 114 -7.26 -9.19 15.36
CA ARG A 114 -7.25 -7.97 14.55
C ARG A 114 -8.29 -8.00 13.45
N THR A 115 -8.74 -6.82 13.05
CA THR A 115 -9.53 -6.59 11.84
C THR A 115 -8.64 -6.10 10.69
N LEU A 116 -9.19 -6.03 9.47
CA LEU A 116 -8.52 -5.37 8.35
C LEU A 116 -8.20 -3.90 8.66
N GLU A 117 -9.11 -3.20 9.35
CA GLU A 117 -8.91 -1.81 9.75
C GLU A 117 -7.75 -1.65 10.73
N ASP A 118 -7.55 -2.61 11.64
CA ASP A 118 -6.37 -2.62 12.52
C ASP A 118 -5.05 -2.77 11.74
N ASP A 119 -5.06 -3.52 10.65
CA ASP A 119 -3.88 -3.71 9.81
C ASP A 119 -3.57 -2.46 8.98
N ILE A 120 -4.60 -1.80 8.45
CA ILE A 120 -4.47 -0.50 7.77
C ILE A 120 -3.89 0.53 8.73
N ASN A 121 -4.47 0.67 9.93
CA ASN A 121 -4.00 1.62 10.94
C ASN A 121 -2.56 1.31 11.38
N ALA A 122 -2.21 0.03 11.55
CA ALA A 122 -0.86 -0.37 11.90
C ALA A 122 0.16 0.02 10.81
N TYR A 123 -0.18 -0.19 9.54
CA TYR A 123 0.68 0.19 8.42
C TYR A 123 0.85 1.70 8.30
N GLU A 124 -0.24 2.47 8.38
CA GLU A 124 -0.20 3.94 8.30
C GLU A 124 0.62 4.55 9.44
N ASN A 125 0.42 4.09 10.68
CA ASN A 125 1.19 4.57 11.83
C ASN A 125 2.68 4.20 11.72
N ALA A 126 3.00 2.98 11.25
CA ALA A 126 4.39 2.58 11.02
C ALA A 126 5.06 3.49 9.98
N LYS A 127 4.36 3.75 8.88
CA LYS A 127 4.84 4.62 7.80
C LYS A 127 5.09 6.03 8.31
N GLU A 128 4.18 6.60 9.09
CA GLU A 128 4.35 7.93 9.67
C GLU A 128 5.58 7.99 10.59
N GLU A 129 5.76 7.04 11.50
CA GLU A 129 6.93 7.00 12.38
C GLU A 129 8.24 6.77 11.62
N TRP A 130 8.21 5.95 10.57
CA TRP A 130 9.36 5.76 9.71
C TRP A 130 9.75 7.04 8.98
N ILE A 131 8.78 7.76 8.40
CA ILE A 131 9.02 9.03 7.70
C ILE A 131 9.59 10.09 8.65
N LYS A 132 9.07 10.16 9.89
CA LYS A 132 9.59 11.08 10.92
C LYS A 132 11.05 10.80 11.26
N SER A 133 11.44 9.52 11.31
CA SER A 133 12.80 9.09 11.65
C SER A 133 13.77 9.04 10.47
N HIS A 134 13.26 8.96 9.23
CA HIS A 134 14.05 8.81 8.00
C HIS A 134 13.61 9.77 6.88
N PRO A 135 13.60 11.10 7.11
CA PRO A 135 13.05 12.05 6.15
C PRO A 135 13.87 12.18 4.86
N ALA A 136 15.18 11.89 4.88
CA ALA A 136 16.04 11.96 3.71
C ALA A 136 15.85 10.74 2.80
N GLU A 137 15.82 9.56 3.40
CA GLU A 137 15.56 8.28 2.77
C GLU A 137 14.16 8.26 2.16
N PHE A 138 13.16 8.79 2.87
CA PHE A 138 11.81 8.93 2.34
C PHE A 138 11.78 9.78 1.07
N LYS A 139 12.48 10.93 1.04
CA LYS A 139 12.55 11.80 -0.14
C LYS A 139 13.21 11.10 -1.33
N GLU A 140 14.27 10.34 -1.10
CA GLU A 140 14.94 9.56 -2.15
C GLU A 140 14.00 8.48 -2.71
N MET A 141 13.38 7.70 -1.83
CA MET A 141 12.43 6.66 -2.21
C MET A 141 11.21 7.26 -2.95
N GLU A 142 10.63 8.35 -2.45
CA GLU A 142 9.49 9.04 -3.08
C GLU A 142 9.85 9.55 -4.48
N SER A 143 11.06 10.06 -4.68
CA SER A 143 11.54 10.50 -5.99
C SER A 143 11.61 9.33 -6.98
N ILE A 144 12.05 8.16 -6.53
CA ILE A 144 12.11 6.95 -7.37
C ILE A 144 10.71 6.46 -7.69
N ILE A 145 9.81 6.39 -6.71
CA ILE A 145 8.41 6.00 -6.93
C ILE A 145 7.76 6.94 -7.95
N LYS A 146 7.90 8.26 -7.79
CA LYS A 146 7.37 9.25 -8.76
C LYS A 146 7.97 9.06 -10.16
N LYS A 147 9.27 8.75 -10.25
CA LYS A 147 9.92 8.46 -11.54
C LYS A 147 9.36 7.17 -12.15
N MET A 148 9.18 6.12 -11.36
CA MET A 148 8.58 4.85 -11.78
C MET A 148 7.15 5.06 -12.24
N GLU A 149 6.35 5.83 -11.50
CA GLU A 149 5.04 6.27 -11.93
C GLU A 149 5.16 7.01 -13.26
N SER A 150 5.94 8.09 -13.38
CA SER A 150 6.04 8.80 -14.67
C SER A 150 6.51 7.95 -15.87
N LYS A 151 7.32 6.91 -15.64
CA LYS A 151 7.93 6.07 -16.69
C LYS A 151 7.08 4.84 -17.04
N TYR A 152 6.41 4.24 -16.05
CA TYR A 152 5.69 2.95 -16.18
C TYR A 152 4.20 3.07 -15.92
N PHE A 153 3.77 4.14 -15.25
CA PHE A 153 2.47 4.72 -15.52
C PHE A 153 2.59 5.30 -16.93
N ILE A 154 2.50 4.41 -17.92
CA ILE A 154 1.82 4.75 -19.15
C ILE A 154 0.54 5.40 -18.62
N PRO A 155 0.29 6.72 -18.81
CA PRO A 155 -1.10 7.10 -18.89
C PRO A 155 -1.53 6.21 -20.04
N ALA A 156 -2.16 5.05 -19.72
CA ALA A 156 -3.03 4.42 -20.67
C ALA A 156 -3.76 5.63 -21.23
N ILE A 157 -3.59 5.90 -22.53
CA ILE A 157 -4.36 6.94 -23.17
C ILE A 157 -5.76 6.35 -23.09
N LEU A 158 -6.35 6.52 -21.91
CA LEU A 158 -7.63 6.03 -21.54
C LEU A 158 -8.49 6.83 -22.49
N PRO A 159 -9.26 6.15 -23.35
CA PRO A 159 -10.10 6.84 -24.31
C PRO A 159 -10.92 7.91 -23.58
N ASP A 160 -11.28 8.99 -24.27
CA ASP A 160 -11.97 10.12 -23.65
C ASP A 160 -13.27 9.73 -22.92
N ASP A 161 -13.83 8.55 -23.24
CA ASP A 161 -15.01 7.96 -22.62
C ASP A 161 -14.72 7.07 -21.39
N PHE A 162 -13.46 7.00 -20.94
CA PHE A 162 -13.09 6.18 -19.79
C PHE A 162 -13.70 6.74 -18.50
N PRO A 163 -14.29 5.89 -17.64
CA PRO A 163 -14.90 6.33 -16.39
C PRO A 163 -13.91 7.09 -15.51
N VAL A 164 -14.36 8.22 -14.97
CA VAL A 164 -13.60 9.06 -14.04
C VAL A 164 -14.16 8.89 -12.64
N PHE A 165 -13.29 8.77 -11.64
CA PHE A 165 -13.69 8.75 -10.25
C PHE A 165 -14.23 10.13 -9.85
N ILE A 166 -15.42 10.17 -9.24
CA ILE A 166 -16.05 11.39 -8.75
C ILE A 166 -16.17 11.28 -7.24
N ASP A 167 -15.49 12.19 -6.53
CA ASP A 167 -15.58 12.30 -5.07
C ASP A 167 -16.83 13.10 -4.69
N THR A 168 -17.80 12.44 -4.08
CA THR A 168 -19.03 13.06 -3.54
C THR A 168 -18.98 13.21 -2.02
N GLY A 169 -17.87 12.86 -1.39
CA GLY A 169 -17.71 12.78 0.06
C GLY A 169 -18.23 11.48 0.69
N ASN A 170 -18.67 10.51 -0.11
CA ASN A 170 -19.06 9.16 0.35
C ASN A 170 -18.22 8.10 -0.37
N GLU A 171 -17.01 7.90 0.15
CA GLU A 171 -15.95 7.14 -0.50
C GLU A 171 -16.35 5.71 -0.89
N MET A 172 -17.02 4.95 -0.01
CA MET A 172 -17.45 3.59 -0.36
C MET A 172 -18.39 3.57 -1.56
N ARG A 173 -19.36 4.48 -1.57
CA ARG A 173 -20.34 4.56 -2.66
C ARG A 173 -19.71 5.06 -3.96
N ASP A 174 -18.78 6.01 -3.87
CA ASP A 174 -18.05 6.54 -5.02
C ASP A 174 -17.17 5.45 -5.65
N LEU A 175 -16.54 4.60 -4.82
CA LEU A 175 -15.77 3.45 -5.26
C LEU A 175 -16.63 2.38 -5.94
N GLU A 176 -17.72 1.95 -5.30
CA GLU A 176 -18.64 0.96 -5.89
C GLU A 176 -19.14 1.40 -7.27
N LYS A 177 -19.52 2.68 -7.39
CA LYS A 177 -20.00 3.26 -8.64
C LYS A 177 -18.88 3.33 -9.69
N TYR A 178 -17.68 3.73 -9.30
CA TYR A 178 -16.53 3.78 -10.20
C TYR A 178 -16.19 2.38 -10.75
N ASP A 179 -16.11 1.37 -9.88
CA ASP A 179 -15.81 -0.01 -10.27
C ASP A 179 -16.90 -0.59 -11.18
N GLU A 180 -18.17 -0.27 -10.92
CA GLU A 180 -19.29 -0.65 -11.80
C GLU A 180 -19.15 -0.05 -13.20
N GLU A 181 -18.85 1.25 -13.30
CA GLU A 181 -18.69 1.95 -14.57
C GLU A 181 -17.46 1.47 -15.35
N VAL A 182 -16.33 1.22 -14.66
CA VAL A 182 -15.14 0.59 -15.27
C VAL A 182 -15.48 -0.81 -15.79
N GLY A 183 -16.24 -1.59 -15.03
CA GLY A 183 -16.71 -2.92 -15.45
C GLY A 183 -17.60 -2.86 -16.69
N LYS A 184 -18.52 -1.89 -16.77
CA LYS A 184 -19.35 -1.64 -17.97
C LYS A 184 -18.50 -1.22 -19.16
N TRP A 185 -17.54 -0.32 -18.96
CA TRP A 185 -16.66 0.18 -20.00
C TRP A 185 -15.78 -0.93 -20.58
N LYS A 186 -15.18 -1.79 -19.74
CA LYS A 186 -14.38 -2.96 -20.18
C LYS A 186 -15.18 -3.93 -21.03
N LYS A 187 -16.46 -4.17 -20.69
CA LYS A 187 -17.35 -5.04 -21.50
C LYS A 187 -17.62 -4.48 -22.91
N ARG A 188 -17.62 -3.15 -23.07
CA ARG A 188 -17.84 -2.48 -24.36
C ARG A 188 -16.57 -2.37 -25.19
N ASN A 189 -15.42 -2.18 -24.55
CA ASN A 189 -14.13 -1.93 -25.19
C ASN A 189 -13.24 -3.18 -25.16
N LYS A 190 -13.45 -4.07 -26.15
CA LYS A 190 -12.66 -5.30 -26.31
C LYS A 190 -11.17 -4.98 -26.52
N GLY A 191 -10.28 -5.71 -25.84
CA GLY A 191 -8.83 -5.45 -25.81
C GLY A 191 -8.32 -4.83 -24.49
N TYR A 192 -9.22 -4.39 -23.61
CA TYR A 192 -8.90 -3.83 -22.29
C TYR A 192 -9.26 -4.76 -21.13
N GLU A 193 -9.66 -6.00 -21.41
CA GLU A 193 -10.11 -6.97 -20.39
C GLU A 193 -9.01 -7.26 -19.37
N ASN A 194 -7.76 -7.29 -19.82
CA ASN A 194 -6.58 -7.65 -19.01
C ASN A 194 -5.78 -6.43 -18.51
N ILE A 195 -6.23 -5.20 -18.78
CA ILE A 195 -5.54 -4.01 -18.28
C ILE A 195 -5.94 -3.80 -16.82
N ASN A 196 -4.95 -3.92 -15.93
CA ASN A 196 -5.05 -3.44 -14.56
C ASN A 196 -5.01 -1.91 -14.59
N ILE A 197 -6.19 -1.31 -14.54
CA ILE A 197 -6.32 0.15 -14.51
C ILE A 197 -6.16 0.56 -13.05
N PHE A 198 -4.98 1.10 -12.75
CA PHE A 198 -4.72 1.71 -11.45
C PHE A 198 -5.56 3.00 -11.33
N ARG A 199 -6.08 3.25 -10.13
CA ARG A 199 -6.92 4.43 -9.83
C ARG A 199 -6.20 5.70 -10.26
N VAL A 200 -6.71 6.39 -11.28
CA VAL A 200 -6.23 7.73 -11.63
C VAL A 200 -7.13 8.75 -10.95
N SER A 201 -6.74 9.23 -9.77
CA SER A 201 -7.41 10.40 -9.18
C SER A 201 -7.03 11.64 -9.99
N TYR A 202 -7.89 12.04 -10.93
CA TYR A 202 -7.76 13.27 -11.72
C TYR A 202 -8.07 14.56 -10.94
N SER A 203 -8.21 14.51 -9.61
CA SER A 203 -8.65 15.64 -8.78
C SER A 203 -7.69 16.84 -8.76
N LYS A 204 -6.51 16.74 -9.40
CA LYS A 204 -5.52 17.83 -9.47
C LYS A 204 -5.26 18.41 -10.87
N LEU A 205 -5.96 17.98 -11.92
CA LEU A 205 -5.74 18.51 -13.29
C LEU A 205 -6.74 19.59 -13.73
N LYS A 206 -7.61 20.06 -12.81
CA LYS A 206 -8.41 21.27 -13.01
C LYS A 206 -8.02 22.32 -11.98
N ASN A 207 -6.90 23.00 -12.25
CA ASN A 207 -6.66 24.41 -11.92
C ASN A 207 -5.82 24.99 -13.05
#